data_AF-A0A2R8B931-F1
#
_entry.id   AF-A0A2R8B931-F1
#
_cell.length_a   1.000
_cell.length_b   1.000
_cell.length_c   1.000
_cell.angle_alpha   90.00
_cell.angle_beta   90.00
_cell.angle_gamma   90.00
#
_symmetry.space_group_name_H-M   'P 1'
#
loop_
_entity.id
_entity.type
_entity.pdbx_description
1 polymer ?
#
loop_
_entity_poly.entity_id
_entity_poly.type
_entity_poly.pdbx_seq_one_letter_code
_entity_poly.pdbx_strand_id
1 'polypeptide(L)' 'MENTKNTLAVRSVSGFTRERLDQLRSYTRLTCGSLIDDAVDALWREYVAEGHELP' A
#
# COMPACT_ATOMS: atom_id res chain seq x y z
N MET A 1 -19.78 8.31 -3.93
CA MET A 1 -18.58 9.14 -3.67
C MET A 1 -17.61 8.86 -4.78
N GLU A 2 -17.23 9.89 -5.55
CA GLU A 2 -16.23 9.75 -6.61
C GLU A 2 -14.93 9.21 -5.99
N ASN A 3 -14.50 8.03 -6.43
CA ASN A 3 -13.21 7.45 -6.04
C ASN A 3 -12.14 8.11 -6.91
N THR A 4 -11.90 9.40 -6.68
CA THR A 4 -10.91 10.17 -7.41
C THR A 4 -9.54 9.63 -7.02
N LYS A 5 -8.97 8.78 -7.88
CA LYS A 5 -7.63 8.22 -7.65
C LYS A 5 -6.62 9.35 -7.67
N ASN A 6 -6.03 9.64 -6.52
CA ASN A 6 -4.92 10.59 -6.42
C ASN A 6 -3.63 9.88 -6.82
N THR A 7 -2.93 10.43 -7.82
CA THR A 7 -1.63 9.88 -8.24
C THR A 7 -0.55 10.29 -7.24
N LEU A 8 -0.03 9.31 -6.49
CA LEU A 8 1.17 9.50 -5.69
C LEU A 8 2.42 9.45 -6.58
N ALA A 9 3.17 10.54 -6.63
CA ALA A 9 4.55 10.52 -7.13
C ALA A 9 5.41 9.78 -6.10
N VAL A 10 5.58 8.47 -6.30
CA VAL A 10 6.31 7.61 -5.37
C VAL A 10 7.79 8.03 -5.33
N ARG A 11 8.25 8.48 -4.14
CA ARG A 11 9.69 8.63 -3.82
C ARG A 11 10.38 7.26 -3.90
N SER A 12 11.71 7.26 -4.01
CA SER A 12 12.53 6.04 -4.05
C SER A 12 12.21 5.10 -2.88
N VAL A 13 11.88 3.84 -3.19
CA VAL A 13 11.74 2.75 -2.21
C VAL A 13 13.04 1.95 -2.13
N SER A 14 13.25 1.20 -1.05
CA SER A 14 14.38 0.28 -0.97
C SER A 14 14.29 -0.81 -2.06
N GLY A 15 15.43 -1.29 -2.55
CA GLY A 15 15.47 -2.35 -3.57
C GLY A 15 14.70 -3.60 -3.13
N PHE A 16 14.77 -3.95 -1.85
CA PHE A 16 14.02 -5.05 -1.27
C PHE A 16 12.49 -4.87 -1.34
N THR A 17 12.01 -3.66 -1.09
CA THR A 17 10.57 -3.34 -1.23
C THR A 17 10.16 -3.46 -2.69
N ARG A 18 11.02 -3.00 -3.60
CA ARG A 18 10.77 -3.09 -5.04
C ARG A 18 10.67 -4.55 -5.50
N GLU A 19 11.60 -5.41 -5.10
CA GLU A 19 11.60 -6.84 -5.43
C GLU A 19 10.34 -7.53 -4.92
N ARG A 20 9.95 -7.28 -3.66
CA ARG A 20 8.70 -7.81 -3.10
C ARG A 20 7.47 -7.34 -3.85
N LEU A 21 7.42 -6.07 -4.23
CA LEU A 21 6.30 -5.52 -5.00
C LEU A 21 6.21 -6.16 -6.39
N ASP A 22 7.33 -6.37 -7.07
CA ASP A 22 7.38 -7.04 -8.37
C ASP A 22 6.96 -8.52 -8.26
N GLN A 23 7.35 -9.22 -7.19
CA GLN A 23 6.87 -10.58 -6.90
C GLN A 23 5.36 -10.61 -6.65
N LEU A 24 4.85 -9.74 -5.76
CA LEU A 24 3.42 -9.68 -5.47
C LEU A 24 2.59 -9.38 -6.72
N ARG A 25 3.06 -8.48 -7.57
CA ARG A 25 2.42 -8.16 -8.85
C ARG A 25 2.46 -9.31 -9.86
N SER A 26 3.45 -10.19 -9.79
CA SER A 26 3.52 -11.36 -10.68
C SER A 26 2.61 -12.50 -10.20
N TYR A 27 2.40 -12.63 -8.89
CA TYR A 27 1.48 -13.64 -8.32
C TYR A 27 0.03 -13.18 -8.22
N THR A 28 -0.20 -11.90 -8.01
CA THR A 28 -1.54 -11.29 -7.91
C THR A 28 -1.73 -10.43 -9.14
N ARG A 29 -2.83 -10.57 -9.89
CA ARG A 29 -3.10 -9.76 -11.10
C ARG A 29 -3.36 -8.27 -10.77
N LEU A 30 -2.92 -7.80 -9.61
CA LEU A 30 -3.12 -6.49 -9.06
C LEU A 30 -2.09 -5.49 -9.58
N THR A 31 -2.45 -4.22 -9.59
CA THR A 31 -1.53 -3.13 -9.92
C THR A 31 -0.67 -2.78 -8.70
N CYS A 32 0.48 -2.12 -8.92
CA CYS A 32 1.27 -1.60 -7.80
C CYS A 32 0.46 -0.65 -6.90
N GLY A 33 -0.45 0.14 -7.48
CA GLY A 33 -1.35 1.00 -6.70
C GLY A 33 -2.25 0.18 -5.77
N SER A 34 -2.92 -0.84 -6.31
CA SER A 34 -3.77 -1.74 -5.52
C SER A 34 -3.01 -2.45 -4.39
N LEU A 35 -1.78 -2.91 -4.67
CA LEU A 35 -0.93 -3.53 -3.65
C LEU A 35 -0.51 -2.55 -2.56
N ILE A 36 -0.29 -1.28 -2.91
CA ILE A 36 0.02 -0.22 -1.95
C ILE A 36 -1.22 0.10 -1.11
N ASP A 37 -2.39 0.22 -1.74
CA ASP A 37 -3.67 0.46 -1.06
C ASP A 37 -3.92 -0.66 -0.02
N ASP A 38 -3.80 -1.93 -0.42
CA ASP A 38 -3.96 -3.08 0.46
C ASP A 38 -2.94 -3.08 1.63
N ALA A 39 -1.69 -2.71 1.35
CA ALA A 39 -0.64 -2.63 2.37
C ALA A 39 -0.88 -1.50 3.37
N VAL A 40 -1.37 -0.35 2.91
CA VAL A 40 -1.74 0.77 3.77
C VAL A 40 -2.95 0.41 4.64
N ASP A 41 -3.97 -0.22 4.06
CA ASP A 41 -5.14 -0.69 4.80
C ASP A 41 -4.78 -1.72 5.88
N ALA A 42 -3.87 -2.65 5.56
CA ALA A 42 -3.36 -3.61 6.53
C ALA A 42 -2.62 -2.90 7.67
N LEU A 43 -1.71 -1.98 7.34
CA LEU A 43 -0.97 -1.21 8.34
C LEU A 43 -1.90 -0.37 9.23
N TRP A 44 -2.92 0.22 8.63
CA TRP A 44 -3.91 1.03 9.34
C TRP A 44 -4.71 0.21 10.36
N ARG A 45 -5.10 -1.02 9.99
CA ARG A 45 -5.83 -1.91 10.91
C ARG A 45 -5.00 -2.26 12.13
N GLU A 46 -3.72 -2.57 11.94
CA GLU A 46 -2.80 -2.84 13.06
C GLU A 46 -2.63 -1.59 13.94
N TYR A 47 -2.44 -0.42 13.32
CA TYR A 47 -2.33 0.86 14.04
C TYR A 47 -3.55 1.15 14.92
N VAL A 48 -4.76 0.97 14.39
CA VAL A 48 -5.99 1.15 15.18
C VAL A 48 -6.14 0.07 16.25
N ALA A 49 -5.76 -1.19 15.96
CA ALA A 49 -5.85 -2.29 16.91
C ALA A 49 -4.93 -2.12 18.13
N GLU A 50 -3.79 -1.46 17.96
CA GLU A 50 -2.87 -1.09 19.05
C GLU A 50 -3.40 0.05 19.94
N GLY A 51 -4.55 0.63 19.61
CA GLY A 51 -5.17 1.70 20.41
C GLY A 51 -4.53 3.07 20.22
N HIS A 52 -3.77 3.27 19.14
CA HIS A 52 -3.29 4.61 18.79
C HIS A 52 -4.49 5.50 18.44
N GLU A 53 -4.63 6.62 19.15
CA GLU A 53 -5.68 7.60 18.86
C GLU A 53 -5.39 8.28 17.52
N LEU A 54 -6.42 8.31 16.68
CA LEU A 54 -6.39 9.03 15.41
C LEU A 54 -6.53 10.54 15.68
N PRO A 55 -5.80 11.42 14.96
CA PRO A 55 -6.12 12.84 14.93
C PRO A 55 -7.48 13.13 14.29
#